data_AF-A0AAW9KWC8-F1
#
_entry.id   AF-A0AAW9KWC8-F1
#
_cell.length_a   1.000
_cell.length_b   1.000
_cell.length_c   1.000
_cell.angle_alpha   90.00
_cell.angle_beta   90.00
_cell.angle_gamma   90.00
#
_symmetry.space_group_name_H-M   'P 1'
#
loop_
_entity.id
_entity.type
_entity.pdbx_description
1 polymer ?
#
loop_
_entity_poly.entity_id
_entity_poly.type
_entity_poly.pdbx_seq_one_letter_code
_entity_poly.pdbx_strand_id
1 'polypeptide(L)'
;MTEDPGELSPREATHRFLTRRATEDTESSINTYYYRLKLWFAWCEEQGIEHVSDLTGWSFEQYEVHRASQKNAPRRSITTWTR
;
A
#
# COMPACT_ATOMS: atom_id res chain seq x y z
N MET A 1 -3.10 24.12 -2.68
CA MET A 1 -3.12 22.65 -2.85
C MET A 1 -2.55 22.37 -4.21
N THR A 2 -1.50 21.56 -4.31
CA THR A 2 -0.88 21.24 -5.60
C THR A 2 -1.90 20.55 -6.50
N GLU A 3 -2.13 21.14 -7.69
CA GLU A 3 -3.07 20.60 -8.68
C GLU A 3 -2.47 19.41 -9.44
N ASP A 4 -1.14 19.30 -9.46
CA ASP A 4 -0.41 18.19 -10.07
C ASP A 4 -0.53 16.91 -9.21
N PRO A 5 -1.16 15.84 -9.73
CA PRO A 5 -1.22 14.55 -9.03
C PRO A 5 0.16 13.93 -8.80
N GLY A 6 1.16 14.25 -9.62
CA GLY A 6 2.51 13.69 -9.54
C GLY A 6 3.22 14.03 -8.23
N GLU A 7 2.95 15.21 -7.66
CA GLU A 7 3.61 15.72 -6.45
C GLU A 7 3.07 15.08 -5.16
N LEU A 8 1.93 14.40 -5.22
CA LEU A 8 1.35 13.74 -4.06
C LEU A 8 2.17 12.52 -3.68
N SER A 9 2.32 12.25 -2.39
CA SER A 9 2.77 10.94 -1.94
C SER A 9 1.72 9.85 -2.23
N PRO A 10 2.12 8.57 -2.36
CA PRO A 10 1.18 7.47 -2.48
C PRO A 10 0.13 7.42 -1.35
N ARG A 11 0.51 7.85 -0.13
CA ARG A 11 -0.39 8.00 1.01
C ARG A 11 -1.42 9.09 0.79
N GLU A 12 -1.01 10.28 0.37
CA GLU A 12 -1.91 11.40 0.11
C GLU A 12 -2.85 11.12 -1.07
N ALA A 13 -2.34 10.54 -2.15
CA ALA A 13 -3.13 10.10 -3.28
C ALA A 13 -4.19 9.06 -2.87
N THR A 14 -3.81 8.09 -2.03
CA THR A 14 -4.73 7.11 -1.43
C THR A 14 -5.81 7.80 -0.60
N HIS A 15 -5.43 8.71 0.29
CA HIS A 15 -6.39 9.41 1.15
C HIS A 15 -7.38 10.22 0.30
N ARG A 16 -6.89 10.95 -0.72
CA ARG A 16 -7.73 11.72 -1.64
C ARG A 16 -8.72 10.83 -2.40
N PHE A 17 -8.28 9.65 -2.86
CA PHE A 17 -9.15 8.65 -3.48
C PHE A 17 -10.24 8.17 -2.52
N LEU A 18 -9.88 7.79 -1.30
CA LEU A 18 -10.83 7.30 -0.29
C LEU A 18 -11.84 8.38 0.12
N THR A 19 -11.39 9.63 0.31
CA THR A 19 -12.28 10.77 0.63
C THR A 19 -13.30 10.99 -0.47
N ARG A 20 -12.88 10.98 -1.75
CA ARG A 20 -13.80 11.08 -2.88
C ARG A 20 -14.79 9.92 -2.89
N ARG A 21 -14.32 8.72 -2.60
CA ARG A 21 -15.14 7.52 -2.71
C ARG A 21 -16.17 7.37 -1.59
N ALA A 22 -15.88 7.94 -0.41
CA ALA A 22 -16.77 7.92 0.74
C ALA A 22 -18.13 8.62 0.49
N THR A 23 -18.26 9.42 -0.56
CA THR A 23 -19.55 10.03 -0.95
C THR A 23 -20.47 9.07 -1.69
N GLU A 24 -19.94 7.99 -2.24
CA GLU A 24 -20.65 7.05 -3.13
C GLU A 24 -20.73 5.64 -2.55
N ASP A 25 -19.82 5.26 -1.66
CA ASP A 25 -19.67 3.91 -1.12
C ASP A 25 -19.96 3.83 0.38
N THR A 26 -20.31 2.63 0.85
CA THR A 26 -20.54 2.38 2.29
C THR A 26 -19.25 2.45 3.10
N GLU A 27 -19.36 2.73 4.40
CA GLU A 27 -18.21 2.70 5.33
C GLU A 27 -17.46 1.35 5.29
N SER A 28 -18.18 0.23 5.13
CA SER A 28 -17.58 -1.10 5.03
C SER A 28 -16.73 -1.25 3.76
N SER A 29 -17.22 -0.74 2.63
CA SER A 29 -16.48 -0.69 1.36
C SER A 29 -15.23 0.18 1.50
N ILE A 30 -15.37 1.38 2.07
CA ILE A 30 -14.23 2.30 2.30
C ILE A 30 -13.17 1.68 3.19
N ASN A 31 -13.56 1.02 4.29
CA ASN A 31 -12.62 0.31 5.16
C ASN A 31 -11.90 -0.81 4.40
N THR A 32 -12.60 -1.56 3.56
CA THR A 32 -12.00 -2.61 2.72
C THR A 32 -10.94 -2.03 1.77
N TYR A 33 -11.24 -0.91 1.10
CA TYR A 33 -10.27 -0.22 0.26
C TYR A 33 -9.07 0.29 1.07
N TYR A 34 -9.32 0.92 2.22
CA TYR A 34 -8.28 1.45 3.10
C TYR A 34 -7.29 0.35 3.52
N TYR A 35 -7.75 -0.80 3.99
CA TYR A 35 -6.84 -1.86 4.42
C TYR A 35 -5.96 -2.41 3.29
N ARG A 36 -6.50 -2.48 2.06
CA ARG A 36 -5.71 -2.92 0.89
C ARG A 36 -4.70 -1.87 0.46
N LEU A 37 -5.11 -0.60 0.40
CA LEU A 37 -4.25 0.50 -0.02
C LEU A 37 -3.22 0.88 1.05
N LYS A 38 -3.50 0.61 2.33
CA LYS A 38 -2.54 0.74 3.42
C LYS A 38 -1.30 -0.11 3.22
N LEU A 39 -1.49 -1.35 2.79
CA LEU A 39 -0.38 -2.25 2.49
C LEU A 39 0.45 -1.75 1.31
N TRP A 40 -0.20 -1.11 0.33
CA TRP A 40 0.47 -0.52 -0.82
C TRP A 40 1.29 0.72 -0.44
N PHE A 41 0.69 1.75 0.16
CA PHE A 41 1.44 2.98 0.44
C PHE A 41 2.54 2.75 1.50
N ALA A 42 2.34 1.83 2.45
CA ALA A 42 3.39 1.48 3.41
C ALA A 42 4.58 0.80 2.72
N TRP A 43 4.31 -0.08 1.76
CA TRP A 43 5.36 -0.66 0.93
C TRP A 43 6.08 0.41 0.10
N CYS A 44 5.36 1.37 -0.49
CA CYS A 44 5.98 2.50 -1.19
C CYS A 44 6.93 3.30 -0.27
N GLU A 45 6.51 3.59 0.97
CA GLU A 45 7.35 4.26 1.98
C GLU A 45 8.62 3.45 2.29
N GLU A 46 8.51 2.12 2.40
CA GLU A 46 9.67 1.24 2.62
C GLU A 46 10.63 1.20 1.41
N GLN A 47 10.12 1.38 0.19
CA GLN A 47 10.93 1.41 -1.03
C GLN A 47 11.48 2.80 -1.38
N GLY A 48 11.15 3.83 -0.59
CA GLY A 48 11.55 5.22 -0.89
C GLY A 48 10.82 5.83 -2.08
N ILE A 49 9.61 5.36 -2.39
CA ILE A 49 8.73 5.96 -3.40
C ILE A 49 7.96 7.09 -2.70
N GLU A 50 8.44 8.32 -2.87
CA GLU A 50 7.94 9.49 -2.15
C GLU A 50 6.82 10.21 -2.89
N HIS A 51 6.82 10.15 -4.22
CA HIS A 51 5.84 10.83 -5.08
C HIS A 51 5.14 9.88 -6.04
N VAL A 52 3.92 10.23 -6.48
CA VAL A 52 3.18 9.47 -7.48
C VAL A 52 3.90 9.46 -8.82
N SER A 53 4.64 10.53 -9.15
CA SER A 53 5.48 10.61 -10.35
C SER A 53 6.64 9.59 -10.37
N ASP A 54 7.05 9.06 -9.22
CA ASP A 54 8.08 8.02 -9.11
C ASP A 54 7.54 6.62 -9.46
N LEU A 55 6.22 6.46 -9.53
CA LEU A 55 5.59 5.17 -9.83
C LEU A 55 5.77 4.80 -11.29
N THR A 56 6.23 3.56 -11.49
CA THR A 56 6.37 2.95 -12.82
C THR A 56 5.56 1.67 -12.89
N GLY A 57 5.38 1.11 -14.10
CA GLY A 57 4.82 -0.23 -14.27
C GLY A 57 5.54 -1.28 -13.40
N TRP A 58 6.86 -1.15 -13.29
CA TRP A 58 7.69 -2.04 -12.47
C TRP A 58 7.39 -1.96 -10.97
N SER A 59 7.01 -0.79 -10.46
CA SER A 59 6.62 -0.63 -9.06
C SER A 59 5.43 -1.52 -8.67
N PHE A 60 4.47 -1.70 -9.58
CA PHE A 60 3.32 -2.57 -9.36
C PHE A 60 3.72 -4.05 -9.38
N GLU A 61 4.54 -4.47 -10.33
CA GLU A 61 5.06 -5.85 -10.41
C GLU A 61 5.87 -6.22 -9.15
N GLN A 62 6.73 -5.31 -8.68
CA GLN A 62 7.51 -5.51 -7.45
C GLN A 62 6.62 -5.69 -6.22
N TYR A 63 5.55 -4.90 -6.11
CA TYR A 63 4.60 -5.06 -5.01
C TYR A 63 3.83 -6.38 -5.10
N GLU A 64 3.43 -6.83 -6.28
CA GLU A 64 2.79 -8.14 -6.44
C GLU A 64 3.70 -9.27 -5.98
N VAL A 65 4.97 -9.26 -6.38
CA VAL A 65 5.99 -10.23 -5.93
C VAL A 65 6.18 -10.15 -4.41
N HIS A 66 6.28 -8.95 -3.84
CA HIS A 66 6.39 -8.73 -2.41
C HIS A 66 5.18 -9.28 -1.63
N ARG A 67 3.95 -9.09 -2.14
CA ARG A 67 2.74 -9.64 -1.53
C ARG A 67 2.66 -11.15 -1.66
N ALA A 68 3.13 -11.72 -2.76
CA ALA A 68 3.19 -13.17 -2.95
C ALA A 68 4.20 -13.82 -1.98
N SER A 69 5.38 -13.22 -1.79
CA SER A 69 6.40 -13.74 -0.88
C SER A 69 5.94 -13.73 0.58
N GLN A 70 5.22 -12.69 1.02
CA GLN A 70 4.62 -12.63 2.36
C GLN A 70 3.56 -13.72 2.58
N LYS A 71 2.78 -14.06 1.55
CA LYS A 71 1.78 -15.15 1.63
C LYS A 71 2.44 -16.53 1.72
N ASN A 72 3.59 -16.70 1.06
CA ASN A 72 4.34 -17.95 1.03
C ASN A 72 5.42 -18.07 2.11
N ALA A 73 5.59 -17.05 2.96
CA ALA A 73 6.58 -17.09 4.03
C ALA A 73 6.20 -18.21 5.03
N PRO A 74 7.08 -19.20 5.29
CA PRO A 74 6.79 -20.23 6.27
C PRO A 74 6.57 -19.56 7.62
N ARG A 75 5.45 -19.88 8.28
CA ARG A 75 5.15 -19.46 9.65
C ARG A 75 6.36 -19.80 10.50
N ARG A 76 7.18 -18.81 10.88
CA ARG A 76 8.41 -19.01 11.69
C ARG A 76 8.06 -19.92 12.87
N SER A 77 8.45 -21.18 12.79
CA SER A 77 8.32 -22.14 13.88
C SER A 77 9.24 -21.67 14.99
N ILE A 78 8.65 -21.15 16.07
CA ILE A 78 9.37 -20.81 17.29
C ILE A 78 9.70 -22.13 18.00
N THR A 79 10.83 -22.71 17.65
CA THR A 79 11.48 -23.87 18.31
C THR A 79 12.92 -23.77 17.85
N THR A 80 13.97 -23.65 18.66
CA THR A 80 14.31 -24.11 20.02
C THR A 80 15.47 -23.18 20.43
N TRP A 81 15.79 -22.89 21.70
CA TRP A 81 16.81 -23.60 22.49
C TRP A 81 16.87 -22.96 23.88
N THR A 82 16.26 -23.62 24.87
CA THR A 82 16.73 -23.54 26.26
C THR A 82 17.88 -24.53 26.38
N ARG A 83 19.08 -24.01 26.66
CA ARG A 83 20.19 -24.77 27.24
C ARG A 83 20.49 -24.17 28.60
#